data_AF-A0A813MZ93-F1
#
_entry.id   AF-A0A813MZ93-F1
#
_cell.length_a   1.000
_cell.length_b   1.000
_cell.length_c   1.000
_cell.angle_alpha   90.00
_cell.angle_beta   90.00
_cell.angle_gamma   90.00
#
_symmetry.space_group_name_H-M   'P 1'
#
loop_
_entity.id
_entity.type
_entity.pdbx_description
1 polymer ?
#
loop_
_entity_poly.entity_id
_entity_poly.type
_entity_poly.pdbx_seq_one_letter_code
_entity_poly.pdbx_strand_id
1 'polypeptide(L)'
;MQNSPDYTRFLSRAAARRQPSAIREATQLFARSPPSTISFAAGNPNVALFPFKEATITLKDDTTIQLDSSDMSKALQYLPTPGQSDLLEWLRKLQIRYHSPIDFKRYELCVTNGSMEGLSKAFELVLNTTESILVDSPCYSGSLDFLRGFGANIISINTDSNGMSAEYLNNILSPIDFKRYELCVTNGSMEGLSKAFELVLNTTESILVDSPCYSGSLDFLRGFGANIISINTDSNGMSAEYLNNILSNWSDLNTLPRVLYTIPNGSNPTGASMSLERKKDIYNIAQKYNLLIIEDDPYFFLQFKKLVPSFLSMDTDGRVIRLDSMSKVLSGGMRLGFFTAPIPLWQKLVYHQQVTSLHASSLSQMVALKLFEKWGLSGFHQHTEQISKFYENQKTLMVNAIKKHLNDMVTFNEPTAGMFIWMKVNGIDDTRKLIYEKALEQEVLLLPGSAFFSDQSKTYPYIRVSYSVCTPEQIETGMARFGKVLREELHK
;
A
#
# COMPACT_ATOMS: atom_id res chain seq x y z
N MET A 1 23.05 11.00 11.67
CA MET A 1 21.96 11.97 11.40
C MET A 1 21.75 12.04 9.89
N GLN A 2 20.81 11.28 9.35
CA GLN A 2 20.38 11.37 7.95
C GLN A 2 19.10 12.22 7.91
N ASN A 3 19.07 13.21 7.03
CA ASN A 3 18.12 14.32 6.97
C ASN A 3 16.68 13.83 6.69
N SER A 4 15.90 13.48 7.72
CA SER A 4 14.45 13.36 7.52
C SER A 4 13.90 14.70 7.02
N PRO A 5 13.01 14.69 6.02
CA PRO A 5 12.52 15.92 5.45
C PRO A 5 11.68 16.67 6.48
N ASP A 6 11.68 18.00 6.38
CA ASP A 6 10.72 18.81 7.12
C ASP A 6 9.31 18.55 6.60
N TYR A 7 8.58 17.69 7.32
CA TYR A 7 7.23 17.29 6.95
C TYR A 7 6.25 18.46 6.90
N THR A 8 6.52 19.58 7.57
CA THR A 8 5.61 20.74 7.57
C THR A 8 5.42 21.32 6.16
N ARG A 9 6.45 21.24 5.31
CA ARG A 9 6.40 21.62 3.88
C ARG A 9 5.43 20.76 3.07
N PHE A 10 5.21 19.52 3.48
CA PHE A 10 4.32 18.59 2.78
C PHE A 10 2.89 18.62 3.31
N LEU A 11 2.58 19.37 4.37
CA LEU A 11 1.21 19.42 4.89
C LEU A 11 0.38 20.48 4.17
N SER A 12 -0.83 20.10 3.75
CA SER A 12 -1.86 21.05 3.37
C SER A 12 -2.23 21.93 4.57
N ARG A 13 -2.80 23.12 4.31
CA ARG A 13 -3.27 24.03 5.37
C ARG A 13 -4.34 23.38 6.25
N ALA A 14 -5.14 22.49 5.68
CA ALA A 14 -6.14 21.73 6.43
C ALA A 14 -5.47 20.70 7.33
N ALA A 15 -4.54 19.89 6.79
CA ALA A 15 -3.80 18.89 7.55
C ALA A 15 -3.01 19.48 8.71
N ALA A 16 -2.30 20.60 8.49
CA ALA A 16 -1.54 21.29 9.52
C ALA A 16 -2.40 21.65 10.74
N ARG A 17 -3.66 22.06 10.52
CA ARG A 17 -4.62 22.46 11.57
C ARG A 17 -5.31 21.29 12.29
N ARG A 18 -5.22 20.05 11.79
CA ARG A 18 -5.86 18.88 12.44
C ARG A 18 -5.19 18.59 13.80
N GLN A 19 -6.04 18.40 14.81
CA GLN A 19 -5.67 18.04 16.19
C GLN A 19 -6.29 16.68 16.55
N PRO A 20 -5.74 15.96 17.55
CA PRO A 20 -6.34 14.73 18.02
C PRO A 20 -7.75 14.95 18.60
N SER A 21 -8.62 13.96 18.46
CA SER A 21 -9.96 13.98 19.06
C SER A 21 -9.91 13.52 20.52
N ALA A 22 -10.26 14.40 21.46
CA ALA A 22 -10.27 14.10 22.90
C ALA A 22 -11.13 12.88 23.27
N ILE A 23 -12.28 12.68 22.61
CA ILE A 23 -13.15 11.52 22.83
C ILE A 23 -12.47 10.22 22.35
N ARG A 24 -11.73 10.27 21.25
CA ARG A 24 -11.02 9.10 20.72
C ARG A 24 -9.78 8.77 21.55
N GLU A 25 -9.08 9.77 22.08
CA GLU A 25 -8.01 9.56 23.07
C GLU A 25 -8.55 8.88 24.33
N ALA A 26 -9.70 9.33 24.85
CA ALA A 26 -10.36 8.69 25.98
C ALA A 26 -10.75 7.22 25.70
N THR A 27 -11.16 6.92 24.46
CA THR A 27 -11.45 5.54 24.02
C THR A 27 -10.19 4.67 24.03
N GLN A 28 -9.05 5.20 23.56
CA GLN A 28 -7.77 4.49 23.62
C GLN A 28 -7.26 4.32 25.05
N LEU A 29 -7.45 5.32 25.90
CA LEU A 29 -7.11 5.24 27.31
C LEU A 29 -7.92 4.13 27.98
N PHE A 30 -9.25 4.14 27.82
CA PHE A 30 -10.13 3.13 28.40
C PHE A 30 -9.76 1.71 27.97
N ALA A 31 -9.43 1.53 26.70
CA ALA A 31 -8.99 0.24 26.16
C ALA A 31 -7.72 -0.33 26.81
N ARG A 32 -6.82 0.56 27.22
CA ARG A 32 -5.54 0.21 27.87
C ARG A 32 -5.67 0.19 29.39
N SER A 33 -6.78 0.68 29.93
CA SER A 33 -7.06 0.67 31.36
C SER A 33 -7.39 -0.74 31.86
N PRO A 34 -7.22 -1.02 33.16
CA PRO A 34 -7.59 -2.30 33.75
C PRO A 34 -9.05 -2.69 33.44
N PRO A 35 -9.38 -3.99 33.30
CA PRO A 35 -10.76 -4.44 33.03
C PRO A 35 -11.80 -3.99 34.07
N SER A 36 -11.37 -3.68 35.30
CA SER A 36 -12.22 -3.14 36.37
C SER A 36 -12.58 -1.66 36.20
N THR A 37 -12.02 -0.99 35.20
CA THR A 37 -12.28 0.44 34.94
C THR A 37 -13.72 0.62 34.50
N ILE A 38 -14.43 1.49 35.20
CA ILE A 38 -15.80 1.89 34.85
C ILE A 38 -15.71 3.19 34.04
N SER A 39 -16.20 3.18 32.80
CA SER A 39 -16.22 4.38 31.95
C SER A 39 -17.59 5.04 31.96
N PHE A 40 -17.62 6.32 32.35
CA PHE A 40 -18.75 7.24 32.11
C PHE A 40 -18.49 8.17 30.91
N ALA A 41 -17.33 8.03 30.26
CA ALA A 41 -16.84 8.99 29.27
C ALA A 41 -17.20 8.62 27.82
N ALA A 42 -17.52 7.35 27.55
CA ALA A 42 -17.74 6.84 26.20
C ALA A 42 -19.24 6.81 25.84
N GLY A 43 -19.58 7.26 24.64
CA GLY A 43 -20.94 7.18 24.07
C GLY A 43 -21.25 5.86 23.37
N ASN A 44 -20.67 4.75 23.82
CA ASN A 44 -20.83 3.45 23.16
C ASN A 44 -22.23 2.87 23.40
N PRO A 45 -22.96 2.41 22.38
CA PRO A 45 -24.23 1.71 22.57
C PRO A 45 -24.02 0.36 23.25
N ASN A 46 -25.01 -0.09 24.03
CA ASN A 46 -24.91 -1.35 24.77
C ASN A 46 -24.93 -2.56 23.80
N VAL A 47 -23.87 -3.38 23.84
CA VAL A 47 -23.69 -4.54 22.95
C VAL A 47 -24.86 -5.55 23.03
N ALA A 48 -25.54 -5.62 24.17
CA ALA A 48 -26.68 -6.53 24.38
C ALA A 48 -27.90 -6.18 23.51
N LEU A 49 -27.94 -4.97 22.93
CA LEU A 49 -29.02 -4.53 22.05
C LEU A 49 -28.72 -4.79 20.57
N PHE A 50 -27.52 -5.29 20.23
CA PHE A 50 -27.21 -5.64 18.85
C PHE A 50 -27.92 -6.93 18.44
N PRO A 51 -28.51 -7.01 17.22
CA PRO A 51 -29.38 -8.13 16.83
C PRO A 51 -28.62 -9.39 16.36
N PHE A 52 -27.29 -9.39 16.32
CA PHE A 52 -26.48 -10.50 15.79
C PHE A 52 -25.71 -11.21 16.90
N LYS A 53 -25.81 -12.54 16.95
CA LYS A 53 -25.28 -13.38 18.04
C LYS A 53 -23.97 -14.08 17.68
N GLU A 54 -23.89 -14.70 16.52
CA GLU A 54 -22.74 -15.51 16.05
C GLU A 54 -22.78 -15.61 14.52
N ALA A 55 -21.68 -16.02 13.89
CA ALA A 55 -21.62 -16.26 12.45
C ALA A 55 -20.65 -17.38 12.08
N THR A 56 -21.01 -18.15 11.04
CA THR A 56 -20.13 -19.15 10.42
C THR A 56 -19.90 -18.76 8.96
N ILE A 57 -18.63 -18.77 8.53
CA ILE A 57 -18.23 -18.53 7.14
C ILE A 57 -17.56 -19.79 6.61
N THR A 58 -18.13 -20.36 5.55
CA THR A 58 -17.53 -21.50 4.83
C THR A 58 -16.57 -21.00 3.76
N LEU A 59 -15.35 -21.53 3.76
CA LEU A 59 -14.30 -21.24 2.79
C LEU A 59 -14.42 -22.16 1.57
N LYS A 60 -13.66 -21.86 0.50
CA LYS A 60 -13.69 -22.65 -0.75
C LYS A 60 -13.12 -24.07 -0.62
N ASP A 61 -12.39 -24.35 0.47
CA ASP A 61 -11.86 -25.68 0.81
C ASP A 61 -12.80 -26.44 1.76
N ASP A 62 -14.06 -26.00 1.86
CA ASP A 62 -15.13 -26.51 2.74
C ASP A 62 -14.85 -26.39 4.25
N THR A 63 -13.72 -25.79 4.63
CA THR A 63 -13.44 -25.51 6.04
C THR A 63 -14.19 -24.25 6.51
N THR A 64 -14.42 -24.13 7.81
CA THR A 64 -15.20 -23.01 8.38
C THR A 64 -14.34 -22.05 9.20
N ILE A 65 -14.80 -20.80 9.29
CA ILE A 65 -14.39 -19.80 10.26
C ILE A 65 -15.60 -19.50 11.14
N GLN A 66 -15.41 -19.51 12.45
CA GLN A 66 -16.46 -19.25 13.43
C GLN A 66 -16.21 -17.90 14.12
N LEU A 67 -17.25 -17.08 14.21
CA LEU A 67 -17.33 -15.91 15.08
C LEU A 67 -18.32 -16.26 16.18
N ASP A 68 -17.79 -16.57 17.37
CA ASP A 68 -18.61 -16.84 18.55
C ASP A 68 -19.28 -15.57 19.10
N SER A 69 -20.03 -15.68 20.19
CA SER A 69 -20.72 -14.54 20.79
C SER A 69 -19.79 -13.44 21.32
N SER A 70 -18.58 -13.80 21.73
CA SER A 70 -17.54 -12.86 22.17
C SER A 70 -16.96 -12.13 20.97
N ASP A 71 -16.60 -12.86 19.92
CA ASP A 71 -16.13 -12.32 18.64
C ASP A 71 -17.18 -11.40 18.00
N MET A 72 -18.45 -11.79 18.00
CA MET A 72 -19.55 -11.01 17.45
C MET A 72 -19.80 -9.73 18.26
N SER A 73 -19.77 -9.81 19.58
CA SER A 73 -19.91 -8.62 20.45
C SER A 73 -18.77 -7.62 20.23
N LYS A 74 -17.54 -8.10 20.02
CA LYS A 74 -16.38 -7.28 19.66
C LYS A 74 -16.50 -6.71 18.25
N ALA A 75 -16.98 -7.50 17.28
CA ALA A 75 -17.11 -7.11 15.88
C ALA A 75 -18.16 -6.02 15.63
N LEU A 76 -19.17 -5.92 16.50
CA LEU A 76 -20.27 -4.95 16.38
C LEU A 76 -20.05 -3.68 17.21
N GLN A 77 -19.03 -3.63 18.07
CA GLN A 77 -18.75 -2.50 18.95
C GLN A 77 -17.60 -1.62 18.41
N TYR A 78 -17.53 -0.38 18.89
CA TYR A 78 -16.36 0.46 18.72
C TYR A 78 -15.13 -0.17 19.39
N LEU A 79 -14.07 -0.39 18.62
CA LEU A 79 -12.82 -0.94 19.12
C LEU A 79 -11.81 0.17 19.48
N PRO A 80 -10.86 -0.14 20.40
CA PRO A 80 -9.67 0.66 20.59
C PRO A 80 -8.95 0.83 19.26
N THR A 81 -8.38 2.00 18.99
CA THR A 81 -7.57 2.19 17.78
C THR A 81 -6.46 1.12 17.60
N PRO A 82 -5.85 0.51 18.67
CA PRO A 82 -4.79 -0.51 18.50
C PRO A 82 -5.12 -2.03 18.56
N GLY A 83 -6.09 -2.56 19.34
CA GLY A 83 -6.34 -4.04 19.44
C GLY A 83 -6.97 -4.59 20.77
N GLN A 84 -7.11 -5.93 20.96
CA GLN A 84 -7.88 -6.62 22.06
C GLN A 84 -7.02 -7.42 23.11
N SER A 85 -7.53 -7.64 24.34
CA SER A 85 -6.78 -7.86 25.60
C SER A 85 -6.36 -9.28 26.05
N ASP A 86 -7.10 -10.35 25.74
CA ASP A 86 -6.83 -11.71 26.30
C ASP A 86 -5.50 -12.33 25.82
N LEU A 87 -4.98 -11.82 24.71
CA LEU A 87 -3.69 -12.17 24.14
C LEU A 87 -2.50 -11.78 25.04
N LEU A 88 -2.67 -10.81 25.94
CA LEU A 88 -1.57 -10.22 26.71
C LEU A 88 -1.17 -11.03 27.96
N GLU A 89 -2.05 -11.81 28.60
CA GLU A 89 -1.77 -12.46 29.90
C GLU A 89 -1.01 -13.79 29.81
N TRP A 90 -1.16 -14.49 28.69
CA TRP A 90 -0.59 -15.81 28.48
C TRP A 90 0.95 -15.82 28.43
N LEU A 91 1.62 -14.73 27.98
CA LEU A 91 3.07 -14.79 27.73
C LEU A 91 3.97 -14.57 28.99
N ARG A 92 3.43 -14.34 30.21
CA ARG A 92 4.19 -14.07 31.48
C ARG A 92 4.86 -15.29 32.07
N LYS A 93 4.14 -16.41 32.07
CA LYS A 93 4.57 -17.67 32.70
C LYS A 93 5.72 -18.35 31.94
N LEU A 94 6.02 -17.90 30.72
CA LEU A 94 7.06 -18.44 29.83
C LEU A 94 8.50 -18.05 30.26
N GLN A 95 8.74 -16.86 30.84
CA GLN A 95 10.10 -16.30 31.04
C GLN A 95 10.90 -16.87 32.23
N ILE A 96 10.26 -17.18 33.38
CA ILE A 96 10.94 -17.68 34.62
C ILE A 96 11.62 -19.04 34.41
N ARG A 97 11.06 -19.86 33.53
CA ARG A 97 11.46 -21.26 33.35
C ARG A 97 12.76 -21.42 32.55
N TYR A 98 13.13 -20.46 31.69
CA TYR A 98 14.22 -20.64 30.71
C TYR A 98 15.47 -19.76 30.93
N HIS A 99 15.51 -18.79 31.87
CA HIS A 99 16.61 -17.79 31.92
C HIS A 99 17.26 -17.41 33.30
N SER A 100 16.77 -17.85 34.48
CA SER A 100 17.37 -17.70 35.86
C SER A 100 18.17 -16.41 36.25
N PRO A 101 17.56 -15.21 36.33
CA PRO A 101 18.20 -13.94 36.76
C PRO A 101 18.59 -13.86 38.26
N ILE A 102 19.66 -13.12 38.61
CA ILE A 102 20.44 -13.19 39.88
C ILE A 102 19.77 -12.57 41.15
N ASP A 103 18.87 -11.57 41.06
CA ASP A 103 18.12 -11.06 42.23
C ASP A 103 16.75 -10.50 41.84
N PHE A 104 15.75 -11.37 41.79
CA PHE A 104 14.39 -11.06 41.31
C PHE A 104 13.60 -10.07 42.19
N LYS A 105 13.95 -9.88 43.48
CA LYS A 105 13.22 -8.97 44.38
C LYS A 105 13.39 -7.50 44.00
N ARG A 106 14.31 -7.19 43.10
CA ARG A 106 14.55 -5.85 42.52
C ARG A 106 13.99 -5.70 41.09
N TYR A 107 13.32 -6.71 40.52
CA TYR A 107 12.78 -6.69 39.15
C TYR A 107 11.29 -7.06 39.11
N GLU A 108 10.51 -6.38 38.26
CA GLU A 108 9.08 -6.64 38.00
C GLU A 108 8.88 -7.32 36.64
N LEU A 109 7.82 -8.12 36.48
CA LEU A 109 7.66 -9.03 35.34
C LEU A 109 6.68 -8.47 34.30
N CYS A 110 7.21 -8.02 33.16
CA CYS A 110 6.43 -7.68 31.98
C CYS A 110 6.25 -8.93 31.14
N VAL A 111 5.01 -9.27 30.80
CA VAL A 111 4.77 -10.18 29.70
C VAL A 111 5.32 -9.51 28.46
N THR A 112 6.14 -10.22 27.71
CA THR A 112 6.59 -9.78 26.40
C THR A 112 6.22 -10.90 25.43
N ASN A 113 5.74 -10.58 24.23
CA ASN A 113 5.32 -11.49 23.18
C ASN A 113 6.51 -12.19 22.52
N GLY A 114 7.40 -12.74 23.34
CA GLY A 114 8.74 -13.16 22.97
C GLY A 114 9.81 -12.15 23.38
N SER A 115 11.07 -12.54 23.20
CA SER A 115 12.30 -11.79 23.54
C SER A 115 12.28 -10.35 23.01
N MET A 116 11.56 -10.13 21.91
CA MET A 116 11.45 -8.86 21.19
C MET A 116 10.71 -7.76 21.92
N GLU A 117 9.64 -8.09 22.64
CA GLU A 117 8.92 -7.11 23.47
C GLU A 117 9.68 -6.82 24.81
N GLY A 118 10.77 -7.54 25.10
CA GLY A 118 11.65 -7.28 26.25
C GLY A 118 12.85 -6.41 25.91
N LEU A 119 13.46 -6.69 24.76
CA LEU A 119 14.42 -5.79 24.12
C LEU A 119 13.79 -4.42 23.88
N SER A 120 12.51 -4.39 23.52
CA SER A 120 11.79 -3.15 23.28
C SER A 120 11.85 -2.12 24.38
N LYS A 121 11.42 -2.51 25.56
CA LYS A 121 11.32 -1.60 26.69
C LYS A 121 12.70 -1.21 27.24
N ALA A 122 13.71 -2.09 27.12
CA ALA A 122 15.08 -1.79 27.51
C ALA A 122 15.69 -0.71 26.61
N PHE A 123 15.54 -0.86 25.30
CA PHE A 123 15.95 0.15 24.33
C PHE A 123 15.24 1.48 24.56
N GLU A 124 13.92 1.44 24.83
CA GLU A 124 13.09 2.59 25.20
C GLU A 124 13.55 3.40 26.43
N LEU A 125 14.44 2.82 27.25
CA LEU A 125 14.88 3.38 28.54
C LEU A 125 16.28 4.01 28.51
N VAL A 126 17.17 3.54 27.62
CA VAL A 126 18.60 3.92 27.59
C VAL A 126 19.04 4.70 26.35
N LEU A 127 18.20 4.84 25.32
CA LEU A 127 18.47 5.68 24.15
C LEU A 127 17.58 6.93 24.14
N ASN A 128 18.01 8.01 23.49
CA ASN A 128 17.12 9.12 23.11
C ASN A 128 16.80 9.05 21.62
N THR A 129 15.71 9.70 21.18
CA THR A 129 15.07 9.47 19.87
C THR A 129 15.89 9.90 18.63
N THR A 130 17.21 10.10 18.76
CA THR A 130 18.12 10.56 17.71
C THR A 130 19.53 9.92 17.70
N GLU A 131 19.90 9.09 18.68
CA GLU A 131 21.25 8.50 18.82
C GLU A 131 21.45 7.27 17.92
N SER A 132 22.63 6.63 17.84
CA SER A 132 22.89 5.47 16.95
C SER A 132 23.27 4.21 17.73
N ILE A 133 23.00 3.01 17.21
CA ILE A 133 23.37 1.74 17.84
C ILE A 133 23.86 0.71 16.82
N LEU A 134 24.64 -0.28 17.25
CA LEU A 134 25.37 -1.22 16.39
C LEU A 134 24.99 -2.68 16.70
N VAL A 135 24.90 -3.52 15.67
CA VAL A 135 24.42 -4.92 15.76
C VAL A 135 25.11 -5.87 14.78
N ASP A 136 25.09 -7.17 15.05
CA ASP A 136 25.78 -8.19 14.25
C ASP A 136 25.11 -8.45 12.87
N SER A 137 25.79 -9.16 11.96
CA SER A 137 25.19 -9.70 10.74
C SER A 137 25.80 -11.07 10.39
N PRO A 138 25.15 -12.18 10.80
CA PRO A 138 23.78 -12.20 11.26
C PRO A 138 23.64 -11.91 12.76
N CYS A 139 22.94 -10.83 13.10
CA CYS A 139 22.38 -10.61 14.44
C CYS A 139 20.99 -11.24 14.52
N TYR A 140 20.55 -11.47 15.75
CA TYR A 140 19.20 -11.86 16.05
C TYR A 140 18.23 -10.77 15.58
N SER A 141 17.50 -11.04 14.49
CA SER A 141 16.63 -10.09 13.79
C SER A 141 15.68 -9.32 14.71
N GLY A 142 15.27 -9.96 15.81
CA GLY A 142 14.48 -9.34 16.87
C GLY A 142 15.06 -8.01 17.34
N SER A 143 16.18 -8.03 18.07
CA SER A 143 16.82 -6.82 18.62
C SER A 143 16.99 -5.67 17.60
N LEU A 144 17.20 -6.05 16.35
CA LEU A 144 17.42 -5.23 15.17
C LEU A 144 16.19 -4.50 14.63
N ASP A 145 15.00 -5.07 14.82
CA ASP A 145 13.76 -4.38 14.48
C ASP A 145 13.38 -3.42 15.61
N PHE A 146 13.65 -3.76 16.88
CA PHE A 146 13.28 -2.88 17.97
C PHE A 146 14.16 -1.64 18.12
N LEU A 147 15.48 -1.80 18.10
CA LEU A 147 16.41 -0.67 18.07
C LEU A 147 16.24 0.20 16.84
N ARG A 148 15.30 -0.16 15.97
CA ARG A 148 14.79 0.51 14.80
C ARG A 148 13.31 0.83 15.01
N GLY A 149 12.70 0.74 16.20
CA GLY A 149 11.35 1.22 16.62
C GLY A 149 11.28 2.34 17.72
N PHE A 150 12.25 2.43 18.64
CA PHE A 150 12.58 3.57 19.57
C PHE A 150 13.57 4.80 19.24
N GLY A 151 13.34 5.72 18.29
CA GLY A 151 14.23 6.78 17.71
C GLY A 151 15.80 6.68 17.46
N ALA A 152 16.56 5.72 18.01
CA ALA A 152 17.96 5.43 17.64
C ALA A 152 18.28 4.76 16.25
N ASN A 153 19.35 5.17 15.58
CA ASN A 153 19.90 4.79 14.26
C ASN A 153 20.73 3.48 14.29
N ILE A 154 20.25 2.35 13.76
CA ILE A 154 20.96 1.04 13.86
C ILE A 154 21.85 0.67 12.70
N ILE A 155 23.03 0.12 13.01
CA ILE A 155 24.10 -0.08 12.06
C ILE A 155 24.62 -1.53 12.17
N SER A 156 24.52 -2.25 11.05
CA SER A 156 24.74 -3.70 10.99
C SER A 156 26.08 -4.08 10.38
N ILE A 157 26.66 -5.15 10.89
CA ILE A 157 28.09 -5.40 10.75
C ILE A 157 28.29 -6.86 10.35
N ASN A 158 28.70 -7.10 9.10
CA ASN A 158 29.02 -8.43 8.60
C ASN A 158 29.83 -9.18 9.63
N THR A 159 29.49 -10.43 9.88
CA THR A 159 30.19 -11.30 10.81
C THR A 159 30.94 -12.35 10.01
N ASP A 160 32.06 -12.81 10.56
CA ASP A 160 32.74 -14.01 10.09
C ASP A 160 32.43 -15.18 11.04
N SER A 161 33.17 -16.29 10.92
CA SER A 161 32.98 -17.47 11.76
C SER A 161 33.15 -17.23 13.27
N ASN A 162 33.71 -16.10 13.72
CA ASN A 162 33.87 -15.69 15.11
C ASN A 162 32.81 -14.67 15.59
N GLY A 163 31.89 -14.23 14.72
CA GLY A 163 30.95 -13.13 15.02
C GLY A 163 31.31 -11.82 14.31
N MET A 164 30.92 -10.67 14.85
CA MET A 164 30.90 -9.36 14.17
C MET A 164 32.27 -8.90 13.58
N SER A 165 32.33 -8.49 12.31
CA SER A 165 33.55 -8.00 11.61
C SER A 165 33.90 -6.59 12.08
N ALA A 166 34.99 -6.48 12.82
CA ALA A 166 35.47 -5.21 13.34
C ALA A 166 35.80 -4.16 12.25
N GLU A 167 36.08 -4.58 11.01
CA GLU A 167 36.49 -3.68 9.90
C GLU A 167 35.30 -3.11 9.10
N TYR A 168 34.26 -3.92 8.82
CA TYR A 168 33.02 -3.50 8.13
C TYR A 168 32.16 -2.54 8.99
N LEU A 169 32.38 -2.57 10.32
CA LEU A 169 31.77 -1.68 11.30
C LEU A 169 32.15 -0.23 11.19
N ASN A 170 33.40 0.00 10.79
CA ASN A 170 33.90 1.32 10.54
C ASN A 170 33.28 1.98 9.29
N ASN A 171 32.43 1.28 8.49
CA ASN A 171 31.91 1.76 7.19
C ASN A 171 30.35 1.86 7.01
N ILE A 172 29.48 1.16 7.78
CA ILE A 172 28.01 0.97 7.46
C ILE A 172 26.99 1.75 8.31
N LEU A 173 27.34 2.86 8.94
CA LEU A 173 26.42 3.59 9.81
C LEU A 173 25.13 4.25 9.14
N SER A 174 24.38 3.60 8.20
CA SER A 174 23.19 4.09 7.42
C SER A 174 22.19 3.01 6.82
N PRO A 175 21.04 2.60 7.45
CA PRO A 175 19.74 2.24 6.77
C PRO A 175 18.39 2.56 7.53
N ILE A 176 17.21 2.34 6.89
CA ILE A 176 15.81 2.75 7.28
C ILE A 176 15.33 2.23 8.65
N ASP A 177 14.56 3.09 9.33
CA ASP A 177 14.23 3.04 10.74
C ASP A 177 12.69 2.96 10.98
N PHE A 178 12.16 1.78 11.39
CA PHE A 178 10.75 1.58 11.80
C PHE A 178 10.32 2.44 13.04
N LYS A 179 11.23 3.22 13.65
CA LYS A 179 11.01 4.26 14.67
C LYS A 179 10.18 5.37 14.12
N ARG A 180 10.18 5.44 12.80
CA ARG A 180 9.69 6.56 12.03
C ARG A 180 8.45 6.17 11.25
N TYR A 181 7.98 4.92 11.25
CA TYR A 181 6.84 4.47 10.43
C TYR A 181 5.75 3.79 11.26
N GLU A 182 4.51 3.96 10.83
CA GLU A 182 3.35 3.28 11.41
C GLU A 182 2.32 2.95 10.32
N LEU A 183 1.40 2.02 10.61
CA LEU A 183 0.37 1.54 9.68
C LEU A 183 -1.03 1.87 10.18
N CYS A 184 -1.98 2.10 9.28
CA CYS A 184 -3.40 2.21 9.63
C CYS A 184 -4.30 1.51 8.59
N VAL A 185 -5.29 0.76 9.06
CA VAL A 185 -6.28 0.06 8.22
C VAL A 185 -7.33 1.05 7.70
N THR A 186 -7.66 0.95 6.41
CA THR A 186 -8.63 1.79 5.69
C THR A 186 -9.72 0.95 5.01
N ASN A 187 -10.80 1.61 4.59
CA ASN A 187 -11.91 1.06 3.81
C ASN A 187 -11.52 0.82 2.33
N GLY A 188 -10.42 0.09 2.12
CA GLY A 188 -9.72 -0.05 0.85
C GLY A 188 -8.64 1.02 0.64
N SER A 189 -7.68 0.75 -0.26
CA SER A 189 -6.54 1.65 -0.53
C SER A 189 -6.97 3.03 -1.01
N MET A 190 -8.09 3.14 -1.75
CA MET A 190 -8.58 4.43 -2.26
C MET A 190 -8.95 5.43 -1.14
N GLU A 191 -9.42 4.95 0.02
CA GLU A 191 -9.60 5.85 1.17
C GLU A 191 -8.25 6.36 1.67
N GLY A 192 -7.25 5.49 1.80
CA GLY A 192 -5.90 5.91 2.18
C GLY A 192 -5.31 6.91 1.18
N LEU A 193 -5.52 6.66 -0.12
CA LEU A 193 -5.02 7.50 -1.21
C LEU A 193 -5.66 8.88 -1.24
N SER A 194 -7.00 8.98 -1.15
CA SER A 194 -7.67 10.28 -1.11
C SER A 194 -7.24 11.10 0.11
N LYS A 195 -7.09 10.43 1.27
CA LYS A 195 -6.56 11.06 2.49
C LYS A 195 -5.13 11.52 2.33
N ALA A 196 -4.28 10.74 1.64
CA ALA A 196 -2.91 11.14 1.33
C ALA A 196 -2.88 12.37 0.42
N PHE A 197 -3.72 12.45 -0.62
CA PHE A 197 -3.82 13.64 -1.45
C PHE A 197 -4.28 14.87 -0.66
N GLU A 198 -5.34 14.77 0.14
CA GLU A 198 -5.82 15.88 0.98
C GLU A 198 -4.83 16.27 2.09
N LEU A 199 -4.02 15.31 2.55
CA LEU A 199 -2.94 15.56 3.49
C LEU A 199 -1.90 16.50 2.87
N VAL A 200 -1.54 16.29 1.60
CA VAL A 200 -0.33 16.90 1.03
C VAL A 200 -0.55 17.99 -0.01
N LEU A 201 -1.77 18.14 -0.50
CA LEU A 201 -2.12 19.12 -1.51
C LEU A 201 -3.06 20.20 -0.94
N ASN A 202 -2.81 21.44 -1.33
CA ASN A 202 -3.82 22.48 -1.38
C ASN A 202 -4.36 22.59 -2.81
N THR A 203 -5.54 23.20 -2.98
CA THR A 203 -6.10 23.53 -4.30
C THR A 203 -5.07 24.30 -5.11
N THR A 204 -5.01 24.04 -6.42
CA THR A 204 -4.07 24.58 -7.42
C THR A 204 -2.60 24.16 -7.28
N GLU A 205 -2.21 23.40 -6.25
CA GLU A 205 -0.84 22.90 -6.15
C GLU A 205 -0.55 21.78 -7.15
N SER A 206 0.71 21.71 -7.58
CA SER A 206 1.15 20.74 -8.57
C SER A 206 1.49 19.38 -7.97
N ILE A 207 1.09 18.31 -8.66
CA ILE A 207 1.45 16.93 -8.36
C ILE A 207 1.97 16.24 -9.62
N LEU A 208 3.05 15.48 -9.47
CA LEU A 208 3.63 14.67 -10.54
C LEU A 208 2.91 13.31 -10.56
N VAL A 209 2.49 12.86 -11.73
CA VAL A 209 1.77 11.58 -11.90
C VAL A 209 2.29 10.80 -13.09
N ASP A 210 2.18 9.48 -13.05
CA ASP A 210 2.33 8.63 -14.24
C ASP A 210 1.45 9.13 -15.41
N SER A 211 1.89 8.92 -16.64
CA SER A 211 1.07 9.16 -17.84
C SER A 211 1.23 8.02 -18.83
N PRO A 212 0.17 7.26 -19.13
CA PRO A 212 -1.18 7.33 -18.54
C PRO A 212 -1.25 6.85 -17.07
N CYS A 213 -2.36 7.13 -16.38
CA CYS A 213 -2.56 6.78 -14.96
C CYS A 213 -4.02 6.38 -14.66
N TYR A 214 -4.27 5.81 -13.48
CA TYR A 214 -5.59 5.35 -13.05
C TYR A 214 -6.59 6.51 -13.04
N SER A 215 -7.68 6.32 -13.78
CA SER A 215 -8.75 7.32 -13.92
C SER A 215 -9.29 7.80 -12.58
N GLY A 216 -9.48 6.92 -11.59
CA GLY A 216 -10.02 7.33 -10.28
C GLY A 216 -9.11 8.32 -9.54
N SER A 217 -7.80 8.17 -9.64
CA SER A 217 -6.84 9.12 -9.08
C SER A 217 -6.85 10.44 -9.84
N LEU A 218 -6.91 10.40 -11.18
CA LEU A 218 -7.02 11.60 -12.01
C LEU A 218 -8.34 12.36 -11.77
N ASP A 219 -9.45 11.65 -11.64
CA ASP A 219 -10.77 12.20 -11.35
C ASP A 219 -10.79 12.90 -9.99
N PHE A 220 -10.19 12.26 -8.98
CA PHE A 220 -10.02 12.86 -7.66
C PHE A 220 -9.20 14.15 -7.74
N LEU A 221 -8.01 14.09 -8.34
CA LEU A 221 -7.10 15.25 -8.43
C LEU A 221 -7.71 16.41 -9.23
N ARG A 222 -8.44 16.12 -10.31
CA ARG A 222 -9.19 17.13 -11.07
C ARG A 222 -10.31 17.76 -10.24
N GLY A 223 -11.11 16.94 -9.56
CA GLY A 223 -12.17 17.43 -8.67
C GLY A 223 -11.64 18.24 -7.48
N PHE A 224 -10.43 17.90 -7.00
CA PHE A 224 -9.72 18.65 -5.96
C PHE A 224 -9.11 19.98 -6.47
N GLY A 225 -9.01 20.15 -7.78
CA GLY A 225 -8.40 21.32 -8.42
C GLY A 225 -6.87 21.32 -8.37
N ALA A 226 -6.23 20.15 -8.30
CA ALA A 226 -4.77 20.03 -8.36
C ALA A 226 -4.26 20.26 -9.79
N ASN A 227 -3.05 20.81 -9.93
CA ASN A 227 -2.39 20.95 -11.22
C ASN A 227 -1.59 19.67 -11.54
N ILE A 228 -2.11 18.83 -12.43
CA ILE A 228 -1.55 17.51 -12.72
C ILE A 228 -0.40 17.63 -13.74
N ILE A 229 0.83 17.33 -13.31
CA ILE A 229 2.03 17.29 -14.15
C ILE A 229 2.30 15.84 -14.55
N SER A 230 2.03 15.54 -15.82
CA SER A 230 2.15 14.19 -16.38
C SER A 230 3.60 13.82 -16.70
N ILE A 231 4.05 12.66 -16.20
CA ILE A 231 5.36 12.08 -16.44
C ILE A 231 5.19 10.87 -17.35
N ASN A 232 5.84 10.89 -18.51
CA ASN A 232 5.72 9.82 -19.48
C ASN A 232 6.22 8.48 -18.92
N THR A 233 5.53 7.41 -19.31
CA THR A 233 5.85 6.03 -18.93
C THR A 233 6.36 5.23 -20.14
N ASP A 234 7.24 4.27 -19.87
CA ASP A 234 7.67 3.23 -20.82
C ASP A 234 7.29 1.83 -20.32
N SER A 235 7.83 0.76 -20.92
CA SER A 235 7.56 -0.62 -20.51
C SER A 235 8.02 -0.95 -19.07
N ASN A 236 8.85 -0.10 -18.48
CA ASN A 236 9.34 -0.15 -17.10
C ASN A 236 8.67 0.92 -16.22
N GLY A 237 7.49 1.42 -16.58
CA GLY A 237 6.77 2.43 -15.79
C GLY A 237 7.30 3.84 -16.00
N MET A 238 7.20 4.70 -14.98
CA MET A 238 7.61 6.11 -15.03
C MET A 238 9.05 6.29 -15.52
N SER A 239 9.25 7.21 -16.47
CA SER A 239 10.59 7.55 -16.92
C SER A 239 11.31 8.48 -15.94
N ALA A 240 12.33 7.95 -15.25
CA ALA A 240 13.24 8.71 -14.40
C ALA A 240 13.93 9.86 -15.15
N GLU A 241 14.33 9.65 -16.41
CA GLU A 241 14.93 10.68 -17.26
C GLU A 241 13.95 11.82 -17.51
N TYR A 242 12.71 11.50 -17.90
CA TYR A 242 11.67 12.49 -18.18
C TYR A 242 11.29 13.26 -16.91
N LEU A 243 11.19 12.57 -15.77
CA LEU A 243 10.96 13.16 -14.46
C LEU A 243 12.07 14.17 -14.12
N ASN A 244 13.34 13.77 -14.23
CA ASN A 244 14.46 14.67 -13.94
C ASN A 244 14.51 15.85 -14.91
N ASN A 245 14.20 15.65 -16.20
CA ASN A 245 14.18 16.71 -17.20
C ASN A 245 13.11 17.77 -16.90
N ILE A 246 11.91 17.36 -16.50
CA ILE A 246 10.84 18.29 -16.08
C ILE A 246 11.29 19.10 -14.86
N LEU A 247 11.86 18.44 -13.86
CA LEU A 247 12.25 19.10 -12.61
C LEU A 247 13.48 20.01 -12.77
N SER A 248 14.45 19.63 -13.61
CA SER A 248 15.65 20.43 -13.85
C SER A 248 15.37 21.71 -14.65
N ASN A 249 14.32 21.71 -15.47
CA ASN A 249 13.92 22.86 -16.28
C ASN A 249 12.75 23.64 -15.67
N TRP A 250 12.42 23.38 -14.40
CA TRP A 250 11.34 24.08 -13.72
C TRP A 250 11.72 25.53 -13.46
N SER A 251 10.92 26.48 -13.97
CA SER A 251 11.28 27.90 -14.01
C SER A 251 11.12 28.63 -12.67
N ASP A 252 10.03 28.36 -11.93
CA ASP A 252 9.76 28.96 -10.63
C ASP A 252 9.80 27.91 -9.52
N LEU A 253 10.89 27.91 -8.74
CA LEU A 253 11.10 26.97 -7.64
C LEU A 253 10.02 27.06 -6.54
N ASN A 254 9.26 28.15 -6.44
CA ASN A 254 8.15 28.27 -5.50
C ASN A 254 6.94 27.44 -5.92
N THR A 255 6.82 27.14 -7.21
CA THR A 255 5.75 26.31 -7.77
C THR A 255 6.19 24.88 -8.05
N LEU A 256 7.44 24.53 -7.69
CA LEU A 256 7.98 23.20 -7.89
C LEU A 256 7.06 22.16 -7.23
N PRO A 257 6.61 21.12 -7.96
CA PRO A 257 5.81 20.06 -7.37
C PRO A 257 6.54 19.44 -6.19
N ARG A 258 5.80 19.16 -5.11
CA ARG A 258 6.38 18.58 -3.88
C ARG A 258 6.03 17.12 -3.68
N VAL A 259 5.18 16.59 -4.56
CA VAL A 259 4.56 15.27 -4.40
C VAL A 259 4.58 14.53 -5.75
N LEU A 260 5.01 13.28 -5.69
CA LEU A 260 5.01 12.32 -6.77
C LEU A 260 4.02 11.21 -6.43
N TYR A 261 3.03 10.97 -7.28
CA TYR A 261 2.14 9.82 -7.18
C TYR A 261 2.47 8.81 -8.28
N THR A 262 2.59 7.54 -7.91
CA THR A 262 2.88 6.48 -8.87
C THR A 262 2.25 5.14 -8.50
N ILE A 263 1.96 4.33 -9.52
CA ILE A 263 1.56 2.93 -9.41
C ILE A 263 2.71 2.08 -9.95
N PRO A 264 3.66 1.64 -9.09
CA PRO A 264 4.95 1.11 -9.55
C PRO A 264 4.88 -0.30 -10.12
N ASN A 265 3.83 -1.08 -9.84
CA ASN A 265 3.69 -2.45 -10.29
C ASN A 265 2.35 -2.64 -11.03
N GLY A 266 2.39 -3.27 -12.20
CA GLY A 266 1.19 -3.58 -12.98
C GLY A 266 0.31 -2.36 -13.22
N SER A 267 0.95 -1.22 -13.53
CA SER A 267 0.32 0.11 -13.51
C SER A 267 -1.00 0.12 -14.25
N ASN A 268 -2.01 0.79 -13.70
CA ASN A 268 -3.29 0.95 -14.37
C ASN A 268 -3.24 2.27 -15.15
N PRO A 269 -3.24 2.26 -16.50
CA PRO A 269 -3.69 1.16 -17.36
C PRO A 269 -2.60 0.31 -18.02
N THR A 270 -1.32 0.71 -17.96
CA THR A 270 -0.26 0.21 -18.86
C THR A 270 0.10 -1.27 -18.67
N GLY A 271 -0.10 -1.81 -17.47
CA GLY A 271 0.44 -3.10 -17.03
C GLY A 271 1.95 -3.09 -16.82
N ALA A 272 2.61 -1.94 -16.95
CA ALA A 272 4.05 -1.80 -16.77
C ALA A 272 4.43 -1.85 -15.28
N SER A 273 5.64 -2.35 -15.00
CA SER A 273 6.20 -2.37 -13.65
C SER A 273 7.61 -1.82 -13.66
N MET A 274 7.96 -1.00 -12.67
CA MET A 274 9.30 -0.44 -12.52
C MET A 274 10.31 -1.50 -12.08
N SER A 275 11.49 -1.48 -12.70
CA SER A 275 12.63 -2.23 -12.19
C SER A 275 13.15 -1.64 -10.88
N LEU A 276 14.00 -2.40 -10.18
CA LEU A 276 14.66 -1.91 -8.97
C LEU A 276 15.54 -0.68 -9.27
N GLU A 277 16.28 -0.73 -10.37
CA GLU A 277 17.14 0.36 -10.84
C GLU A 277 16.32 1.62 -11.11
N ARG A 278 15.17 1.48 -11.80
CA ARG A 278 14.27 2.61 -12.08
C ARG A 278 13.73 3.23 -10.79
N LYS A 279 13.33 2.41 -9.80
CA LYS A 279 12.90 2.88 -8.48
C LYS A 279 14.02 3.63 -7.75
N LYS A 280 15.25 3.13 -7.78
CA LYS A 280 16.42 3.83 -7.20
C LYS A 280 16.67 5.18 -7.87
N ASP A 281 16.60 5.26 -9.19
CA ASP A 281 16.79 6.52 -9.92
C ASP A 281 15.70 7.55 -9.56
N ILE A 282 14.42 7.13 -9.54
CA ILE A 282 13.31 7.97 -9.13
C ILE A 282 13.45 8.40 -7.67
N TYR A 283 13.88 7.50 -6.78
CA TYR A 283 14.12 7.83 -5.38
C TYR A 283 15.22 8.88 -5.24
N ASN A 284 16.36 8.73 -5.94
CA ASN A 284 17.44 9.71 -5.96
C ASN A 284 16.96 11.09 -6.48
N ILE A 285 16.09 11.10 -7.50
CA ILE A 285 15.45 12.33 -8.00
C ILE A 285 14.54 12.94 -6.93
N ALA A 286 13.74 12.12 -6.25
CA ALA A 286 12.91 12.58 -5.14
C ALA A 286 13.75 13.20 -4.02
N GLN A 287 14.92 12.62 -3.70
CA GLN A 287 15.87 13.22 -2.76
C GLN A 287 16.39 14.57 -3.24
N LYS A 288 16.86 14.63 -4.49
CA LYS A 288 17.42 15.84 -5.12
C LYS A 288 16.46 17.02 -5.13
N TYR A 289 15.18 16.79 -5.46
CA TYR A 289 14.16 17.85 -5.56
C TYR A 289 13.24 17.93 -4.35
N ASN A 290 13.56 17.20 -3.28
CA ASN A 290 12.79 17.13 -2.04
C ASN A 290 11.29 16.81 -2.25
N LEU A 291 11.01 15.71 -2.95
CA LEU A 291 9.67 15.21 -3.22
C LEU A 291 9.23 14.16 -2.18
N LEU A 292 7.95 14.20 -1.81
CA LEU A 292 7.27 13.08 -1.18
C LEU A 292 6.77 12.11 -2.27
N ILE A 293 6.89 10.80 -2.04
CA ILE A 293 6.40 9.74 -2.92
C ILE A 293 5.15 9.12 -2.32
N ILE A 294 4.06 9.11 -3.07
CA ILE A 294 2.84 8.36 -2.80
C ILE A 294 2.89 7.11 -3.69
N GLU A 295 3.20 5.97 -3.09
CA GLU A 295 3.30 4.66 -3.73
C GLU A 295 1.96 3.92 -3.59
N ASP A 296 1.15 3.88 -4.65
CA ASP A 296 -0.13 3.15 -4.67
C ASP A 296 0.05 1.78 -5.33
N ASP A 297 -0.01 0.72 -4.53
CA ASP A 297 0.46 -0.60 -4.97
C ASP A 297 -0.58 -1.73 -4.77
N PRO A 298 -1.81 -1.58 -5.30
CA PRO A 298 -2.86 -2.59 -5.15
C PRO A 298 -2.58 -3.88 -5.92
N TYR A 299 -1.53 -3.89 -6.77
CA TYR A 299 -1.12 -5.00 -7.61
C TYR A 299 0.21 -5.63 -7.18
N PHE A 300 0.76 -5.27 -6.02
CA PHE A 300 2.06 -5.78 -5.55
C PHE A 300 2.16 -7.31 -5.61
N PHE A 301 1.13 -8.01 -5.12
CA PHE A 301 1.07 -9.48 -5.11
C PHE A 301 0.63 -10.11 -6.45
N LEU A 302 0.40 -9.30 -7.49
CA LEU A 302 0.06 -9.74 -8.84
C LEU A 302 1.25 -9.62 -9.79
N GLN A 303 2.49 -9.63 -9.28
CA GLN A 303 3.70 -9.74 -10.10
C GLN A 303 3.91 -11.20 -10.51
N PHE A 304 4.06 -11.44 -11.82
CA PHE A 304 4.17 -12.80 -12.37
C PHE A 304 5.56 -13.43 -12.17
N LYS A 305 6.55 -12.59 -11.87
CA LYS A 305 7.91 -13.00 -11.52
C LYS A 305 8.18 -12.71 -10.04
N LYS A 306 9.45 -12.73 -9.64
CA LYS A 306 9.88 -12.33 -8.30
C LYS A 306 9.41 -10.91 -7.97
N LEU A 307 8.91 -10.74 -6.75
CA LEU A 307 8.53 -9.44 -6.21
C LEU A 307 9.72 -8.46 -6.26
N VAL A 308 9.52 -7.31 -6.88
CA VAL A 308 10.50 -6.21 -6.91
C VAL A 308 10.38 -5.39 -5.62
N PRO A 309 11.49 -5.01 -4.96
CA PRO A 309 11.45 -4.15 -3.77
C PRO A 309 10.64 -2.85 -4.01
N SER A 310 9.89 -2.42 -3.00
CA SER A 310 9.05 -1.21 -3.02
C SER A 310 9.88 0.06 -2.79
N PHE A 311 9.31 1.24 -3.09
CA PHE A 311 9.92 2.50 -2.66
C PHE A 311 10.08 2.56 -1.14
N LEU A 312 9.09 2.05 -0.40
CA LEU A 312 9.15 1.96 1.07
C LEU A 312 10.40 1.18 1.54
N SER A 313 10.78 0.10 0.85
CA SER A 313 11.94 -0.73 1.24
C SER A 313 13.30 -0.06 1.07
N MET A 314 13.37 1.05 0.32
CA MET A 314 14.60 1.82 0.07
C MET A 314 14.52 3.25 0.60
N ASP A 315 13.46 3.59 1.32
CA ASP A 315 13.23 4.92 1.88
C ASP A 315 14.05 5.28 3.12
N THR A 316 15.30 5.71 2.93
CA THR A 316 16.18 6.14 4.02
C THR A 316 15.80 7.48 4.66
N ASP A 317 15.01 8.30 3.98
CA ASP A 317 14.70 9.66 4.42
C ASP A 317 13.39 9.74 5.21
N GLY A 318 12.45 8.83 4.95
CA GLY A 318 11.08 8.98 5.44
C GLY A 318 10.20 9.79 4.48
N ARG A 319 10.31 9.59 3.17
CA ARG A 319 9.58 10.36 2.15
C ARG A 319 8.51 9.56 1.38
N VAL A 320 8.18 8.34 1.80
CA VAL A 320 7.26 7.44 1.10
C VAL A 320 6.00 7.21 1.96
N ILE A 321 4.85 7.54 1.40
CA ILE A 321 3.54 7.04 1.85
C ILE A 321 3.18 5.89 0.93
N ARG A 322 3.09 4.67 1.47
CA ARG A 322 2.70 3.48 0.72
C ARG A 322 1.25 3.12 1.00
N LEU A 323 0.50 2.77 -0.05
CA LEU A 323 -0.89 2.33 0.00
C LEU A 323 -0.98 0.90 -0.50
N ASP A 324 -1.56 0.02 0.32
CA ASP A 324 -1.78 -1.38 0.01
C ASP A 324 -3.27 -1.72 0.03
N SER A 325 -3.67 -2.73 -0.75
CA SER A 325 -5.07 -3.10 -0.95
C SER A 325 -5.30 -4.60 -0.84
N MET A 326 -6.31 -5.00 -0.08
CA MET A 326 -6.80 -6.39 -0.08
C MET A 326 -7.79 -6.66 -1.22
N SER A 327 -8.09 -5.67 -2.06
CA SER A 327 -9.14 -5.76 -3.07
C SER A 327 -8.85 -6.79 -4.16
N LYS A 328 -7.57 -7.02 -4.47
CA LYS A 328 -7.12 -7.91 -5.55
C LYS A 328 -6.56 -9.24 -5.06
N VAL A 329 -6.42 -9.40 -3.74
CA VAL A 329 -5.90 -10.60 -3.09
C VAL A 329 -6.94 -11.29 -2.20
N LEU A 330 -7.90 -10.57 -1.63
CA LEU A 330 -8.99 -11.14 -0.85
C LEU A 330 -10.36 -10.83 -1.47
N SER A 331 -10.77 -9.57 -1.41
CA SER A 331 -12.10 -9.13 -1.86
C SER A 331 -12.18 -7.62 -1.98
N GLY A 332 -12.59 -7.14 -3.16
CA GLY A 332 -12.92 -5.73 -3.36
C GLY A 332 -14.17 -5.27 -2.59
N GLY A 333 -15.05 -6.20 -2.20
CA GLY A 333 -16.28 -5.93 -1.47
C GLY A 333 -16.09 -5.80 0.04
N MET A 334 -15.06 -6.41 0.61
CA MET A 334 -14.77 -6.31 2.05
C MET A 334 -14.31 -4.91 2.46
N ARG A 335 -13.87 -4.09 1.50
CA ARG A 335 -13.34 -2.74 1.71
C ARG A 335 -12.20 -2.75 2.74
N LEU A 336 -11.13 -3.49 2.44
CA LEU A 336 -9.93 -3.53 3.27
C LEU A 336 -8.70 -3.08 2.48
N GLY A 337 -7.95 -2.16 3.09
CA GLY A 337 -6.64 -1.70 2.65
C GLY A 337 -5.91 -1.13 3.85
N PHE A 338 -4.71 -0.61 3.63
CA PHE A 338 -3.96 0.09 4.65
C PHE A 338 -2.97 1.04 4.02
N PHE A 339 -2.50 2.00 4.82
CA PHE A 339 -1.35 2.82 4.45
C PHE A 339 -0.22 2.64 5.47
N THR A 340 1.02 2.72 4.98
CA THR A 340 2.24 2.79 5.77
C THR A 340 2.89 4.14 5.49
N ALA A 341 3.16 4.92 6.53
CA ALA A 341 3.67 6.28 6.37
C ALA A 341 4.58 6.68 7.53
N PRO A 342 5.44 7.69 7.34
CA PRO A 342 6.22 8.26 8.43
C PRO A 342 5.30 8.79 9.55
N ILE A 343 5.63 8.55 10.83
CA ILE A 343 4.79 8.85 12.00
C ILE A 343 4.19 10.26 11.95
N PRO A 344 4.94 11.35 11.64
CA PRO A 344 4.34 12.69 11.57
C PRO A 344 3.23 12.81 10.51
N LEU A 345 3.37 12.14 9.37
CA LEU A 345 2.35 12.11 8.31
C LEU A 345 1.22 11.14 8.67
N TRP A 346 1.56 9.96 9.21
CA TRP A 346 0.61 8.96 9.70
C TRP A 346 -0.34 9.55 10.74
N GLN A 347 0.16 10.32 11.72
CA GLN A 347 -0.65 10.94 12.76
C GLN A 347 -1.73 11.85 12.15
N LYS A 348 -1.35 12.66 11.16
CA LYS A 348 -2.28 13.56 10.47
C LYS A 348 -3.31 12.80 9.62
N LEU A 349 -2.92 11.68 9.01
CA LEU A 349 -3.83 10.78 8.30
C LEU A 349 -4.83 10.12 9.26
N VAL A 350 -4.37 9.67 10.44
CA VAL A 350 -5.25 9.11 11.48
C VAL A 350 -6.22 10.16 12.01
N TYR A 351 -5.78 11.38 12.29
CA TYR A 351 -6.69 12.47 12.71
C TYR A 351 -7.73 12.79 11.64
N HIS A 352 -7.35 12.68 10.38
CA HIS A 352 -8.30 12.81 9.29
C HIS A 352 -9.32 11.66 9.31
N GLN A 353 -8.88 10.40 9.46
CA GLN A 353 -9.76 9.24 9.54
C GLN A 353 -10.73 9.31 10.73
N GLN A 354 -10.28 9.81 11.89
CA GLN A 354 -11.08 9.98 13.10
C GLN A 354 -12.31 10.88 12.94
N VAL A 355 -12.34 11.76 11.92
CA VAL A 355 -13.46 12.69 11.70
C VAL A 355 -14.23 12.43 10.41
N THR A 356 -13.83 11.46 9.60
CA THR A 356 -14.54 11.09 8.37
C THR A 356 -15.22 9.73 8.47
N SER A 357 -14.48 8.72 8.89
CA SER A 357 -14.87 7.31 8.79
C SER A 357 -14.72 6.56 10.11
N LEU A 358 -14.10 7.19 11.11
CA LEU A 358 -13.75 6.63 12.42
C LEU A 358 -12.71 5.50 12.32
N HIS A 359 -13.02 4.43 11.60
CA HIS A 359 -12.16 3.29 11.31
C HIS A 359 -12.71 2.47 10.14
N ALA A 360 -11.93 1.51 9.63
CA ALA A 360 -12.43 0.52 8.69
C ALA A 360 -13.48 -0.40 9.34
N SER A 361 -14.37 -1.00 8.55
CA SER A 361 -15.39 -1.95 9.04
C SER A 361 -14.78 -3.00 9.99
N SER A 362 -15.22 -3.00 11.25
CA SER A 362 -14.75 -3.95 12.27
C SER A 362 -15.09 -5.40 11.88
N LEU A 363 -16.26 -5.62 11.28
CA LEU A 363 -16.67 -6.95 10.81
C LEU A 363 -15.75 -7.46 9.70
N SER A 364 -15.44 -6.62 8.70
CA SER A 364 -14.49 -6.99 7.64
C SER A 364 -13.12 -7.32 8.20
N GLN A 365 -12.63 -6.50 9.14
CA GLN A 365 -11.36 -6.73 9.82
C GLN A 365 -11.35 -8.05 10.60
N MET A 366 -12.41 -8.36 11.34
CA MET A 366 -12.50 -9.61 12.10
C MET A 366 -12.53 -10.85 11.20
N VAL A 367 -13.29 -10.80 10.10
CA VAL A 367 -13.32 -11.90 9.12
C VAL A 367 -11.94 -12.11 8.50
N ALA A 368 -11.24 -11.03 8.12
CA ALA A 368 -9.89 -11.12 7.59
C ALA A 368 -8.89 -11.64 8.65
N LEU A 369 -8.99 -11.18 9.90
CA LEU A 369 -8.14 -11.63 11.00
C LEU A 369 -8.25 -13.13 11.23
N LYS A 370 -9.47 -13.66 11.40
CA LYS A 370 -9.68 -15.11 11.60
C LYS A 370 -9.18 -15.94 10.42
N LEU A 371 -9.31 -15.41 9.19
CA LEU A 371 -8.75 -16.05 8.00
C LEU A 371 -7.21 -16.08 8.03
N PHE A 372 -6.59 -14.96 8.40
CA PHE A 372 -5.13 -14.86 8.50
C PHE A 372 -4.55 -15.68 9.65
N GLU A 373 -5.21 -15.73 10.81
CA GLU A 373 -4.83 -16.60 11.93
C GLU A 373 -4.86 -18.08 11.51
N LYS A 374 -5.87 -18.47 10.74
CA LYS A 374 -6.00 -19.83 10.22
C LYS A 374 -4.96 -20.16 9.14
N TRP A 375 -4.70 -19.24 8.22
CA TRP A 375 -3.71 -19.43 7.16
C TRP A 375 -2.26 -19.36 7.67
N GLY A 376 -2.01 -18.52 8.67
CA GLY A 376 -0.67 -18.06 8.99
C GLY A 376 -0.01 -17.32 7.81
N LEU A 377 1.25 -16.90 7.99
CA LEU A 377 2.01 -16.24 6.92
C LEU A 377 2.24 -17.16 5.71
N SER A 378 2.46 -18.46 5.94
CA SER A 378 2.66 -19.45 4.88
C SER A 378 1.42 -19.61 3.99
N GLY A 379 0.23 -19.71 4.60
CA GLY A 379 -1.02 -19.84 3.85
C GLY A 379 -1.35 -18.58 3.06
N PHE A 380 -1.08 -17.40 3.64
CA PHE A 380 -1.23 -16.13 2.91
C PHE A 380 -0.29 -16.05 1.70
N HIS A 381 0.98 -16.43 1.87
CA HIS A 381 1.95 -16.44 0.77
C HIS A 381 1.49 -17.38 -0.35
N GLN A 382 1.16 -18.61 -0.01
CA GLN A 382 0.64 -19.61 -0.97
C GLN A 382 -0.60 -19.09 -1.71
N HIS A 383 -1.53 -18.46 -1.00
CA HIS A 383 -2.72 -17.85 -1.60
C HIS A 383 -2.37 -16.75 -2.62
N THR A 384 -1.44 -15.85 -2.27
CA THR A 384 -0.99 -14.80 -3.20
C THR A 384 -0.24 -15.34 -4.42
N GLU A 385 0.56 -16.42 -4.27
CA GLU A 385 1.21 -17.10 -5.39
C GLU A 385 0.19 -17.74 -6.34
N GLN A 386 -0.85 -18.38 -5.79
CA GLN A 386 -1.95 -18.94 -6.60
C GLN A 386 -2.67 -17.87 -7.40
N ILE A 387 -2.93 -16.71 -6.78
CA ILE A 387 -3.51 -15.54 -7.47
C ILE A 387 -2.60 -15.05 -8.59
N SER A 388 -1.32 -14.86 -8.31
CA SER A 388 -0.36 -14.42 -9.33
C SER A 388 -0.32 -15.38 -10.53
N LYS A 389 -0.25 -16.69 -10.27
CA LYS A 389 -0.27 -17.73 -11.30
C LYS A 389 -1.56 -17.73 -12.13
N PHE A 390 -2.71 -17.52 -11.48
CA PHE A 390 -3.98 -17.38 -12.19
C PHE A 390 -3.95 -16.19 -13.16
N TYR A 391 -3.53 -15.01 -12.69
CA TYR A 391 -3.46 -13.82 -13.55
C TYR A 391 -2.38 -13.95 -14.63
N GLU A 392 -1.27 -14.62 -14.38
CA GLU A 392 -0.26 -14.92 -15.39
C GLU A 392 -0.83 -15.78 -16.53
N ASN A 393 -1.61 -16.82 -16.18
CA ASN A 393 -2.28 -17.68 -17.15
C ASN A 393 -3.30 -16.89 -17.98
N GLN A 394 -4.16 -16.09 -17.32
CA GLN A 394 -5.14 -15.23 -17.99
C GLN A 394 -4.48 -14.23 -18.94
N LYS A 395 -3.37 -13.61 -18.50
CA LYS A 395 -2.55 -12.73 -19.34
C LYS A 395 -2.03 -13.48 -20.56
N THR A 396 -1.50 -14.70 -20.40
CA THR A 396 -0.99 -15.50 -21.52
C THR A 396 -2.08 -15.79 -22.55
N LEU A 397 -3.27 -16.18 -22.09
CA LEU A 397 -4.42 -16.42 -22.97
C LEU A 397 -4.82 -15.15 -23.74
N MET A 398 -4.93 -14.02 -23.05
CA MET A 398 -5.26 -12.74 -23.66
C MET A 398 -4.22 -12.29 -24.69
N VAL A 399 -2.93 -12.39 -24.37
CA VAL A 399 -1.83 -12.04 -25.28
C VAL A 399 -1.88 -12.90 -26.54
N ASN A 400 -2.12 -14.21 -26.41
CA ASN A 400 -2.24 -15.11 -27.56
C ASN A 400 -3.46 -14.75 -28.44
N ALA A 401 -4.61 -14.44 -27.83
CA ALA A 401 -5.80 -14.02 -28.55
C ALA A 401 -5.59 -12.67 -29.27
N ILE A 402 -4.92 -11.70 -28.64
CA ILE A 402 -4.54 -10.43 -29.28
C ILE A 402 -3.63 -10.68 -30.49
N LYS A 403 -2.56 -11.47 -30.34
CA LYS A 403 -1.64 -11.81 -31.43
C LYS A 403 -2.36 -12.52 -32.59
N LYS A 404 -3.31 -13.41 -32.27
CA LYS A 404 -4.09 -14.15 -33.27
C LYS A 404 -5.07 -13.27 -34.05
N HIS A 405 -5.82 -12.40 -33.36
CA HIS A 405 -6.97 -11.71 -33.96
C HIS A 405 -6.72 -10.26 -34.34
N LEU A 406 -5.81 -9.59 -33.64
CA LEU A 406 -5.51 -8.16 -33.83
C LEU A 406 -4.16 -7.97 -34.56
N ASN A 407 -3.18 -8.83 -34.28
CA ASN A 407 -1.87 -8.86 -34.93
C ASN A 407 -1.22 -7.46 -35.02
N ASP A 408 -0.97 -6.97 -36.23
CA ASP A 408 -0.31 -5.70 -36.58
C ASP A 408 -1.23 -4.47 -36.47
N MET A 409 -2.54 -4.66 -36.29
CA MET A 409 -3.49 -3.57 -36.06
C MET A 409 -3.29 -2.91 -34.69
N VAL A 410 -2.57 -3.56 -33.77
CA VAL A 410 -2.25 -3.01 -32.45
C VAL A 410 -0.78 -3.17 -32.10
N THR A 411 -0.31 -2.34 -31.17
CA THR A 411 1.02 -2.46 -30.56
C THR A 411 0.90 -2.34 -29.05
N PHE A 412 1.54 -3.23 -28.31
CA PHE A 412 1.48 -3.27 -26.86
C PHE A 412 2.76 -3.89 -26.28
N ASN A 413 3.01 -3.60 -25.01
CA ASN A 413 4.02 -4.29 -24.22
C ASN A 413 3.35 -5.39 -23.40
N GLU A 414 3.97 -6.57 -23.32
CA GLU A 414 3.45 -7.63 -22.46
C GLU A 414 3.59 -7.23 -20.99
N PRO A 415 2.50 -7.25 -20.20
CA PRO A 415 2.54 -6.82 -18.81
C PRO A 415 3.29 -7.85 -17.95
N THR A 416 4.03 -7.34 -16.98
CA THR A 416 4.81 -8.16 -16.03
C THR A 416 4.08 -8.36 -14.70
N ALA A 417 3.00 -7.62 -14.48
CA ALA A 417 2.16 -7.70 -13.30
C ALA A 417 0.74 -7.17 -13.57
N GLY A 418 -0.14 -7.36 -12.60
CA GLY A 418 -1.48 -6.77 -12.57
C GLY A 418 -2.49 -7.55 -13.40
N MET A 419 -3.42 -6.82 -14.02
CA MET A 419 -4.57 -7.42 -14.71
C MET A 419 -5.01 -6.70 -15.98
N PHE A 420 -4.12 -5.89 -16.55
CA PHE A 420 -4.41 -5.05 -17.71
C PHE A 420 -3.36 -5.21 -18.81
N ILE A 421 -3.80 -5.04 -20.06
CA ILE A 421 -2.96 -4.81 -21.23
C ILE A 421 -3.33 -3.45 -21.82
N TRP A 422 -2.31 -2.68 -22.15
CA TRP A 422 -2.46 -1.38 -22.79
C TRP A 422 -2.01 -1.43 -24.23
N MET A 423 -2.94 -1.22 -25.14
CA MET A 423 -2.72 -1.35 -26.57
C MET A 423 -2.87 0.00 -27.26
N LYS A 424 -1.92 0.35 -28.11
CA LYS A 424 -2.09 1.37 -29.14
C LYS A 424 -2.77 0.72 -30.35
N VAL A 425 -3.81 1.34 -30.89
CA VAL A 425 -4.42 0.96 -32.17
C VAL A 425 -3.71 1.71 -33.28
N ASN A 426 -3.12 0.98 -34.21
CA ASN A 426 -2.37 1.57 -35.31
C ASN A 426 -3.34 2.17 -36.34
N GLY A 427 -3.09 3.40 -36.79
CA GLY A 427 -3.94 4.08 -37.76
C GLY A 427 -5.22 4.74 -37.22
N ILE A 428 -5.46 4.71 -35.90
CA ILE A 428 -6.61 5.37 -35.26
C ILE A 428 -6.13 6.35 -34.20
N ASP A 429 -6.48 7.63 -34.33
CA ASP A 429 -6.08 8.67 -33.37
C ASP A 429 -6.98 8.77 -32.14
N ASP A 430 -8.26 8.39 -32.25
CA ASP A 430 -9.23 8.43 -31.15
C ASP A 430 -10.05 7.14 -31.06
N THR A 431 -9.89 6.43 -29.95
CA THR A 431 -10.58 5.15 -29.72
C THR A 431 -11.96 5.30 -29.09
N ARG A 432 -12.42 6.51 -28.72
CA ARG A 432 -13.74 6.71 -28.08
C ARG A 432 -14.89 6.17 -28.93
N LYS A 433 -14.99 6.61 -30.18
CA LYS A 433 -16.05 6.20 -31.12
C LYS A 433 -15.93 4.71 -31.47
N LEU A 434 -14.71 4.26 -31.73
CA LEU A 434 -14.39 2.85 -32.00
C LEU A 434 -14.93 1.94 -30.90
N ILE A 435 -14.75 2.31 -29.63
CA ILE A 435 -15.17 1.48 -28.50
C ILE A 435 -16.66 1.63 -28.19
N TYR A 436 -17.14 2.86 -27.97
CA TYR A 436 -18.50 3.06 -27.44
C TYR A 436 -19.61 2.89 -28.48
N GLU A 437 -19.27 2.92 -29.77
CA GLU A 437 -20.22 2.61 -30.84
C GLU A 437 -19.88 1.26 -31.47
N LYS A 438 -18.73 1.13 -32.13
CA LYS A 438 -18.44 -0.01 -33.01
C LYS A 438 -18.14 -1.32 -32.29
N ALA A 439 -17.31 -1.29 -31.26
CA ALA A 439 -17.02 -2.48 -30.46
C ALA A 439 -18.27 -2.93 -29.69
N LEU A 440 -19.06 -1.97 -29.18
CA LEU A 440 -20.30 -2.27 -28.46
C LEU A 440 -21.38 -2.86 -29.36
N GLU A 441 -21.51 -2.41 -30.62
CA GLU A 441 -22.37 -3.03 -31.65
C GLU A 441 -21.99 -4.51 -31.91
N GLN A 442 -20.72 -4.88 -31.71
CA GLN A 442 -20.24 -6.27 -31.77
C GLN A 442 -20.20 -6.95 -30.38
N GLU A 443 -20.87 -6.38 -29.37
CA GLU A 443 -20.95 -6.90 -28.00
C GLU A 443 -19.58 -7.07 -27.32
N VAL A 444 -18.64 -6.15 -27.60
CA VAL A 444 -17.34 -6.09 -26.92
C VAL A 444 -17.18 -4.75 -26.23
N LEU A 445 -16.97 -4.78 -24.91
CA LEU A 445 -16.67 -3.59 -24.12
C LEU A 445 -15.19 -3.58 -23.74
N LEU A 446 -14.47 -2.56 -24.21
CA LEU A 446 -13.14 -2.20 -23.75
C LEU A 446 -13.18 -0.80 -23.13
N LEU A 447 -12.04 -0.25 -22.70
CA LEU A 447 -11.99 1.11 -22.18
C LEU A 447 -11.08 2.00 -23.04
N PRO A 448 -11.59 3.11 -23.62
CA PRO A 448 -10.79 4.02 -24.41
C PRO A 448 -9.68 4.64 -23.56
N GLY A 449 -8.55 4.92 -24.22
CA GLY A 449 -7.36 5.39 -23.55
C GLY A 449 -7.50 6.79 -22.96
N SER A 450 -8.37 7.62 -23.52
CA SER A 450 -8.65 8.98 -23.05
C SER A 450 -9.07 9.05 -21.58
N ALA A 451 -9.65 7.98 -21.02
CA ALA A 451 -10.01 7.92 -19.60
C ALA A 451 -8.79 7.95 -18.65
N PHE A 452 -7.58 7.67 -19.15
CA PHE A 452 -6.36 7.50 -18.36
C PHE A 452 -5.32 8.61 -18.57
N PHE A 453 -5.69 9.66 -19.29
CA PHE A 453 -4.87 10.85 -19.45
C PHE A 453 -5.49 12.03 -18.69
N SER A 454 -4.63 12.91 -18.17
CA SER A 454 -5.03 14.10 -17.42
C SER A 454 -5.83 15.08 -18.27
N ASP A 455 -5.48 15.21 -19.56
CA ASP A 455 -6.16 16.06 -20.54
C ASP A 455 -7.15 15.27 -21.40
N GLN A 456 -8.39 15.17 -20.95
CA GLN A 456 -9.44 14.43 -21.65
C GLN A 456 -9.97 15.13 -22.92
N SER A 457 -9.53 16.37 -23.20
CA SER A 457 -9.92 17.10 -24.41
C SER A 457 -9.21 16.59 -25.66
N LYS A 458 -8.05 15.96 -25.49
CA LYS A 458 -7.24 15.39 -26.57
C LYS A 458 -7.77 14.05 -27.07
N THR A 459 -7.32 13.66 -28.24
CA THR A 459 -7.53 12.33 -28.83
C THR A 459 -6.39 11.39 -28.43
N TYR A 460 -6.72 10.12 -28.21
CA TYR A 460 -5.73 9.11 -27.82
C TYR A 460 -5.95 7.79 -28.55
N PRO A 461 -4.88 7.21 -29.15
CA PRO A 461 -4.96 6.00 -29.95
C PRO A 461 -4.94 4.72 -29.10
N TYR A 462 -5.27 4.79 -27.81
CA TYR A 462 -5.02 3.69 -26.87
C TYR A 462 -6.30 3.05 -26.35
N ILE A 463 -6.20 1.80 -25.89
CA ILE A 463 -7.27 1.03 -25.24
C ILE A 463 -6.67 0.25 -24.07
N ARG A 464 -7.39 0.21 -22.93
CA ARG A 464 -7.11 -0.74 -21.84
C ARG A 464 -7.99 -1.98 -21.97
N VAL A 465 -7.37 -3.16 -21.95
CA VAL A 465 -8.04 -4.46 -21.90
C VAL A 465 -7.80 -5.09 -20.53
N SER A 466 -8.85 -5.64 -19.91
CA SER A 466 -8.73 -6.42 -18.68
C SER A 466 -8.87 -7.91 -18.98
N TYR A 467 -8.05 -8.74 -18.32
CA TYR A 467 -8.16 -10.20 -18.35
C TYR A 467 -8.58 -10.78 -16.99
N SER A 468 -9.16 -9.94 -16.12
CA SER A 468 -9.44 -10.32 -14.73
C SER A 468 -10.69 -11.17 -14.50
N VAL A 469 -11.69 -11.08 -15.37
CA VAL A 469 -13.01 -11.73 -15.18
C VAL A 469 -13.42 -12.66 -16.31
N CYS A 470 -12.90 -12.44 -17.52
CA CYS A 470 -13.32 -13.19 -18.70
C CYS A 470 -12.81 -14.65 -18.65
N THR A 471 -13.64 -15.60 -19.05
CA THR A 471 -13.22 -16.99 -19.28
C THR A 471 -12.32 -17.10 -20.53
N PRO A 472 -11.55 -18.19 -20.70
CA PRO A 472 -10.75 -18.42 -21.91
C PRO A 472 -11.57 -18.30 -23.21
N GLU A 473 -12.80 -18.79 -23.22
CA GLU A 473 -13.71 -18.74 -24.38
C GLU A 473 -14.18 -17.31 -24.65
N GLN A 474 -14.45 -16.53 -23.61
CA GLN A 474 -14.81 -15.11 -23.72
C GLN A 474 -13.62 -14.26 -24.20
N ILE A 475 -12.39 -14.59 -23.79
CA ILE A 475 -11.17 -13.93 -24.28
C ILE A 475 -11.04 -14.13 -25.79
N GLU A 476 -11.13 -15.39 -26.25
CA GLU A 476 -11.03 -15.73 -27.67
C GLU A 476 -12.14 -15.04 -28.49
N THR A 477 -13.40 -15.17 -28.05
CA THR A 477 -14.56 -14.60 -28.74
C THR A 477 -14.50 -13.07 -28.76
N GLY A 478 -14.14 -12.45 -27.64
CA GLY A 478 -14.06 -11.00 -27.50
C GLY A 478 -12.97 -10.38 -28.38
N MET A 479 -11.77 -10.98 -28.42
CA MET A 479 -10.70 -10.51 -29.31
C MET A 479 -11.00 -10.77 -30.79
N ALA A 480 -11.66 -11.88 -31.13
CA ALA A 480 -12.09 -12.15 -32.50
C ALA A 480 -13.11 -11.10 -33.00
N ARG A 481 -14.12 -10.79 -32.19
CA ARG A 481 -15.13 -9.75 -32.45
C ARG A 481 -14.46 -8.38 -32.61
N PHE A 482 -13.57 -8.01 -31.69
CA PHE A 482 -12.86 -6.74 -31.79
C PHE A 482 -11.93 -6.66 -33.01
N GLY A 483 -11.27 -7.76 -33.37
CA GLY A 483 -10.46 -7.83 -34.59
C GLY A 483 -11.27 -7.60 -35.86
N LYS A 484 -12.54 -8.05 -35.91
CA LYS A 484 -13.45 -7.74 -37.01
C LYS A 484 -13.71 -6.24 -37.10
N VAL A 485 -14.00 -5.59 -35.97
CA VAL A 485 -14.20 -4.14 -35.89
C VAL A 485 -12.97 -3.37 -36.41
N LEU A 486 -11.76 -3.75 -35.97
CA LEU A 486 -10.54 -3.09 -36.43
C LEU A 486 -10.32 -3.24 -37.94
N ARG A 487 -10.54 -4.43 -38.50
CA ARG A 487 -10.43 -4.63 -39.96
C ARG A 487 -11.43 -3.77 -40.74
N GLU A 488 -12.66 -3.66 -40.27
CA GLU A 488 -13.69 -2.83 -40.90
C GLU A 488 -13.37 -1.34 -40.85
N GLU A 489 -12.73 -0.85 -39.77
CA GLU A 489 -12.37 0.56 -39.64
C GLU A 489 -11.02 0.93 -40.30
N LEU A 490 -10.06 0.00 -40.38
CA LEU A 490 -8.74 0.24 -40.99
C LEU A 490 -8.69 0.00 -42.52
N HIS A 491 -9.68 -0.67 -43.09
CA HIS A 491 -9.81 -0.88 -44.54
C HIS A 491 -10.81 0.08 -45.22
N LYS A 492 -11.28 1.10 -44.50
CA LYS A 492 -11.94 2.28 -45.08
C LYS A 492 -10.89 3.31 -45.46
#